data_AF-A0A1F6GXV1-F1
#
_entry.id   AF-A0A1F6GXV1-F1
#
_cell.length_a   1.000
_cell.length_b   1.000
_cell.length_c   1.000
_cell.angle_alpha   90.00
_cell.angle_beta   90.00
_cell.angle_gamma   90.00
#
_symmetry.space_group_name_H-M   'P 1'
#
loop_
_entity.id
_entity.type
_entity.pdbx_description
1 polymer ?
#
loop_
_entity_poly.entity_id
_entity_poly.type
_entity_poly.pdbx_seq_one_letter_code
_entity_poly.pdbx_strand_id
1 'polypeptide(L)'
;MDIERQGVISRVRNAVESRVNPNWETEQVWRDYFHKSRSIRELEAIVTDPQKDPVHQQRALDILLAPDVNSLAFHANLEFSTSPVRLINHEFITSLTDTQAEYAAAIVSGNINRFRRQSTSEDRNRAYEARQRIEDYNHVILSLLPKLPPTQADKLFSDYIMIDETLSDESFHKYEPVELLLRVVDLPSKYRLRAINWMHSRAEDLRIEGKEKELQGFLNSYERLLDSISFTDDLPIPQEAFENEVSYLLGTFDRSFSDGWNTHYILKHLGRDVKHALVRRIILNGGNLHDEKSLVKEFEEDQELVEAIQTKLTEQEARNRSWAERQRQEQETEAAILQRMNKKEPSAS
;
A
#
# COMPACT_ATOMS: atom_id res chain seq x y z
N MET A 1 6.99 -3.41 -76.02
CA MET A 1 6.19 -2.57 -75.09
C MET A 1 6.13 -3.11 -73.65
N ASP A 2 6.72 -4.28 -73.34
CA ASP A 2 6.66 -4.86 -71.99
C ASP A 2 7.93 -4.72 -71.14
N ILE A 3 9.07 -4.36 -71.73
CA ILE A 3 10.34 -4.20 -70.99
C ILE A 3 10.38 -2.87 -70.23
N GLU A 4 9.80 -1.80 -70.78
CA GLU A 4 9.73 -0.50 -70.10
C GLU A 4 8.71 -0.50 -68.95
N ARG A 5 7.62 -1.30 -69.03
CA ARG A 5 6.67 -1.47 -67.93
C ARG A 5 7.28 -2.22 -66.74
N GLN A 6 8.10 -3.24 -66.97
CA GLN A 6 8.80 -3.94 -65.88
C GLN A 6 9.88 -3.07 -65.21
N GLY A 7 10.57 -2.22 -65.97
CA GLY A 7 11.54 -1.26 -65.43
C GLY A 7 10.90 -0.17 -64.56
N VAL A 8 9.70 0.31 -64.93
CA VAL A 8 8.96 1.30 -64.13
C VAL A 8 8.33 0.66 -62.89
N ILE A 9 7.79 -0.57 -62.99
CA ILE A 9 7.24 -1.30 -61.83
C ILE A 9 8.35 -1.66 -60.83
N SER A 10 9.55 -2.03 -61.29
CA SER A 10 10.71 -2.28 -60.42
C SER A 10 11.21 -0.99 -59.74
N ARG A 11 11.23 0.15 -60.43
CA ARG A 11 11.64 1.43 -59.83
C ARG A 11 10.59 2.00 -58.88
N VAL A 12 9.30 1.78 -59.15
CA VAL A 12 8.20 2.12 -58.22
C VAL A 12 8.20 1.18 -57.02
N ARG A 13 8.43 -0.13 -57.21
CA ARG A 13 8.59 -1.09 -56.10
C ARG A 13 9.80 -0.75 -55.24
N ASN A 14 10.95 -0.44 -55.85
CA ASN A 14 12.13 0.00 -55.10
C ASN A 14 11.95 1.40 -54.48
N ALA A 15 11.14 2.29 -55.05
CA ALA A 15 10.81 3.59 -54.43
C ALA A 15 9.74 3.49 -53.32
N VAL A 16 8.93 2.43 -53.33
CA VAL A 16 7.96 2.07 -52.28
C VAL A 16 8.64 1.27 -51.17
N GLU A 17 9.65 0.45 -51.49
CA GLU A 17 10.50 -0.27 -50.53
C GLU A 17 11.61 0.64 -49.96
N SER A 18 12.11 1.62 -50.72
CA SER A 18 13.05 2.66 -50.24
C SER A 18 12.36 3.82 -49.54
N ARG A 19 11.02 3.87 -49.55
CA ARG A 19 10.28 4.41 -48.41
C ARG A 19 10.31 3.35 -47.33
N VAL A 20 11.52 3.17 -46.78
CA VAL A 20 11.75 2.53 -45.51
C VAL A 20 10.73 3.12 -44.57
N ASN A 21 9.68 2.34 -44.29
CA ASN A 21 8.76 2.65 -43.23
C ASN A 21 9.66 2.83 -42.01
N PRO A 22 9.70 4.00 -41.36
CA PRO A 22 10.57 4.21 -40.19
C PRO A 22 10.37 3.13 -39.11
N ASN A 23 9.24 2.41 -39.20
CA ASN A 23 8.86 1.28 -38.37
C ASN A 23 9.46 -0.09 -38.73
N TRP A 24 10.12 -0.32 -39.87
CA TRP A 24 10.58 -1.69 -40.21
C TRP A 24 11.80 -2.13 -39.39
N GLU A 25 12.82 -1.26 -39.25
CA GLU A 25 13.99 -1.55 -38.43
C GLU A 25 13.59 -1.62 -36.96
N THR A 26 12.72 -0.70 -36.52
CA THR A 26 12.08 -0.74 -35.20
C THR A 26 11.34 -2.08 -35.02
N GLU A 27 10.48 -2.50 -35.93
CA GLU A 27 9.76 -3.77 -35.84
C GLU A 27 10.68 -4.99 -35.80
N GLN A 28 11.75 -5.00 -36.59
CA GLN A 28 12.68 -6.14 -36.62
C GLN A 28 13.53 -6.20 -35.35
N VAL A 29 14.03 -5.05 -34.89
CA VAL A 29 14.69 -4.91 -33.58
C VAL A 29 13.75 -5.38 -32.46
N TRP A 30 12.48 -5.00 -32.49
CA TRP A 30 11.48 -5.47 -31.52
C TRP A 30 11.20 -6.98 -31.64
N ARG A 31 11.05 -7.53 -32.84
CA ARG A 31 10.92 -8.98 -33.04
C ARG A 31 12.12 -9.73 -32.45
N ASP A 32 13.34 -9.24 -32.68
CA ASP A 32 14.57 -9.81 -32.13
C ASP A 32 14.66 -9.65 -30.60
N TYR A 33 14.09 -8.56 -30.04
CA TYR A 33 13.95 -8.37 -28.59
C TYR A 33 12.95 -9.34 -27.96
N PHE A 34 11.83 -9.66 -28.62
CA PHE A 34 10.77 -10.54 -28.09
C PHE A 34 11.02 -12.04 -28.31
N HIS A 35 11.88 -12.43 -29.25
CA HIS A 35 12.24 -13.83 -29.50
C HIS A 35 13.10 -14.47 -28.39
N LYS A 36 13.80 -13.66 -27.61
CA LYS A 36 14.48 -14.09 -26.39
C LYS A 36 13.58 -13.69 -25.23
N SER A 37 13.12 -14.62 -24.41
CA SER A 37 12.35 -14.32 -23.20
C SER A 37 13.11 -13.29 -22.36
N ARG A 38 12.74 -12.01 -22.44
CA ARG A 38 13.43 -10.92 -21.74
C ARG A 38 12.68 -10.55 -20.49
N SER A 39 13.45 -10.26 -19.44
CA SER A 39 12.91 -9.89 -18.12
C SER A 39 12.51 -8.42 -18.09
N ILE A 40 11.58 -8.05 -17.20
CA ILE A 40 11.16 -6.66 -16.95
C ILE A 40 12.35 -5.70 -16.79
N ARG A 41 13.41 -6.14 -16.12
CA ARG A 41 14.65 -5.35 -15.92
C ARG A 41 15.30 -4.89 -17.22
N GLU A 42 15.20 -5.69 -18.29
CA GLU A 42 15.77 -5.31 -19.59
C GLU A 42 14.92 -4.25 -20.30
N LEU A 43 13.59 -4.31 -20.14
CA LEU A 43 12.70 -3.26 -20.62
C LEU A 43 12.92 -1.96 -19.84
N GLU A 44 13.06 -2.05 -18.51
CA GLU A 44 13.40 -0.91 -17.65
C GLU A 44 14.74 -0.27 -18.07
N ALA A 45 15.76 -1.09 -18.39
CA ALA A 45 17.05 -0.61 -18.87
C ALA A 45 16.95 0.08 -20.25
N ILE A 46 16.07 -0.37 -21.14
CA ILE A 46 15.83 0.31 -22.43
C ILE A 46 15.21 1.68 -22.19
N VAL A 47 14.24 1.79 -21.30
CA VAL A 47 13.56 3.06 -20.99
C VAL A 47 14.53 4.10 -20.42
N THR A 48 15.44 3.67 -19.54
CA THR A 48 16.34 4.57 -18.80
C THR A 48 17.66 4.85 -19.51
N ASP A 49 18.01 4.09 -20.57
CA ASP A 49 19.25 4.29 -21.31
C ASP A 49 19.16 5.52 -22.25
N PRO A 50 19.92 6.60 -22.00
CA PRO A 50 19.88 7.82 -22.79
C PRO A 50 20.43 7.65 -24.21
N GLN A 51 21.13 6.55 -24.50
CA GLN A 51 21.63 6.22 -25.84
C GLN A 51 20.58 5.50 -26.71
N LYS A 52 19.45 5.07 -26.12
CA LYS A 52 18.35 4.46 -26.88
C LYS A 52 17.52 5.52 -27.57
N ASP A 53 17.06 5.17 -28.77
CA ASP A 53 16.13 5.98 -29.52
C ASP A 53 14.83 6.18 -28.71
N PRO A 54 14.28 7.42 -28.64
CA PRO A 54 13.05 7.72 -27.91
C PRO A 54 11.86 6.83 -28.27
N VAL A 55 11.74 6.39 -29.53
CA VAL A 55 10.67 5.49 -29.97
C VAL A 55 10.80 4.12 -29.31
N HIS A 56 12.03 3.65 -29.09
CA HIS A 56 12.27 2.39 -28.39
C HIS A 56 11.99 2.53 -26.88
N GLN A 57 12.34 3.67 -26.28
CA GLN A 57 12.01 3.95 -24.89
C GLN A 57 10.49 4.00 -24.67
N GLN A 58 9.75 4.72 -25.52
CA GLN A 58 8.29 4.81 -25.45
C GLN A 58 7.62 3.44 -25.61
N ARG A 59 8.07 2.64 -26.58
CA ARG A 59 7.51 1.32 -26.80
C ARG A 59 7.87 0.33 -25.69
N ALA A 60 9.02 0.46 -25.03
CA ALA A 60 9.32 -0.28 -23.81
C ALA A 60 8.37 0.11 -22.67
N LEU A 61 8.08 1.40 -22.49
CA LEU A 61 7.07 1.88 -21.53
C LEU A 61 5.67 1.34 -21.85
N ASP A 62 5.26 1.31 -23.11
CA ASP A 62 3.96 0.75 -23.52
C ASP A 62 3.82 -0.72 -23.09
N ILE A 63 4.90 -1.50 -23.19
CA ILE A 63 4.92 -2.92 -22.82
C ILE A 63 4.88 -3.09 -21.30
N LEU A 64 5.71 -2.33 -20.58
CA LEU A 64 5.75 -2.36 -19.12
C LEU A 64 4.40 -1.98 -18.50
N LEU A 65 3.77 -0.93 -19.05
CA LEU A 65 2.49 -0.42 -18.57
C LEU A 65 1.29 -1.10 -19.21
N ALA A 66 1.51 -2.14 -20.02
CA ALA A 66 0.44 -2.91 -20.62
C ALA A 66 -0.33 -3.66 -19.53
N PRO A 67 -1.66 -3.77 -19.66
CA PRO A 67 -2.48 -4.41 -18.64
C PRO A 67 -2.33 -5.93 -18.62
N ASP A 68 -2.05 -6.53 -19.77
CA ASP A 68 -1.80 -7.95 -19.91
C ASP A 68 -0.92 -8.23 -21.12
N VAL A 69 -0.19 -9.35 -21.08
CA VAL A 69 0.73 -9.75 -22.15
C VAL A 69 0.03 -10.07 -23.47
N ASN A 70 -1.25 -10.43 -23.43
CA ASN A 70 -2.04 -10.76 -24.62
C ASN A 70 -2.53 -9.51 -25.36
N SER A 71 -2.56 -8.36 -24.68
CA SER A 71 -2.91 -7.06 -25.25
C SER A 71 -1.76 -6.41 -26.02
N LEU A 72 -0.55 -6.99 -25.92
CA LEU A 72 0.61 -6.54 -26.65
C LEU A 72 0.50 -6.91 -28.13
N ALA A 73 0.90 -6.00 -29.02
CA ALA A 73 0.94 -6.24 -30.46
C ALA A 73 1.90 -7.39 -30.87
N PHE A 74 2.80 -7.80 -29.97
CA PHE A 74 3.74 -8.90 -30.14
C PHE A 74 3.72 -9.75 -28.88
N HIS A 75 3.67 -11.07 -29.02
CA HIS A 75 3.72 -11.97 -27.87
C HIS A 75 5.05 -11.83 -27.15
N ALA A 76 5.04 -11.15 -26.00
CA ALA A 76 6.17 -11.10 -25.11
C ALA A 76 6.17 -12.37 -24.26
N ASN A 77 7.25 -13.16 -24.34
CA ASN A 77 7.51 -14.21 -23.36
C ASN A 77 7.99 -13.57 -22.05
N LEU A 78 7.06 -12.91 -21.35
CA LEU A 78 7.27 -12.48 -19.98
C LEU A 78 6.98 -13.67 -19.09
N GLU A 79 8.03 -14.32 -18.61
CA GLU A 79 7.92 -15.45 -17.70
C GLU A 79 7.11 -15.01 -16.44
N PHE A 80 5.97 -15.67 -16.21
CA PHE A 80 5.21 -15.68 -14.95
C PHE A 80 4.37 -14.46 -14.51
N SER A 81 3.79 -13.62 -15.39
CA SER A 81 2.68 -12.76 -14.92
C SER A 81 1.58 -12.47 -15.93
N THR A 82 0.35 -12.42 -15.40
CA THR A 82 -0.86 -12.00 -16.11
C THR A 82 -0.91 -10.49 -16.34
N SER A 83 -0.05 -9.70 -15.68
CA SER A 83 0.07 -8.24 -15.82
C SER A 83 1.52 -7.76 -15.58
N PRO A 84 2.21 -7.23 -16.61
CA PRO A 84 3.55 -6.65 -16.46
C PRO A 84 3.62 -5.53 -15.43
N VAL A 85 2.55 -4.73 -15.32
CA VAL A 85 2.52 -3.55 -14.43
C VAL A 85 2.77 -3.92 -12.97
N ARG A 86 2.29 -5.08 -12.50
CA ARG A 86 2.47 -5.55 -11.11
C ARG A 86 3.91 -5.79 -10.71
N LEU A 87 4.80 -5.93 -11.70
CA LEU A 87 6.20 -6.26 -11.48
C LEU A 87 7.11 -5.02 -11.59
N ILE A 88 6.54 -3.86 -11.90
CA ILE A 88 7.26 -2.59 -11.92
C ILE A 88 7.49 -2.14 -10.48
N ASN A 89 8.74 -1.81 -10.15
CA ASN A 89 9.07 -1.29 -8.83
C ASN A 89 9.01 0.26 -8.79
N HIS A 90 8.94 0.80 -7.57
CA HIS A 90 8.91 2.24 -7.34
C HIS A 90 10.19 2.97 -7.82
N GLU A 91 11.36 2.32 -7.67
CA GLU A 91 12.67 2.87 -8.07
C GLU A 91 12.74 3.14 -9.59
N PHE A 92 12.17 2.26 -10.40
CA PHE A 92 12.09 2.46 -11.85
C PHE A 92 11.22 3.66 -12.20
N ILE A 93 10.00 3.76 -11.64
CA ILE A 93 9.11 4.90 -11.93
C ILE A 93 9.74 6.22 -11.49
N THR A 94 10.42 6.23 -10.34
CA THR A 94 11.15 7.41 -9.86
C THR A 94 12.41 7.72 -10.68
N SER A 95 12.95 6.78 -11.44
CA SER A 95 14.05 7.03 -12.38
C SER A 95 13.62 7.69 -13.69
N LEU A 96 12.32 7.71 -14.01
CA LEU A 96 11.81 8.30 -15.25
C LEU A 96 12.08 9.81 -15.29
N THR A 97 12.42 10.28 -16.49
CA THR A 97 12.44 11.71 -16.82
C THR A 97 11.02 12.28 -16.81
N ASP A 98 10.88 13.60 -16.66
CA ASP A 98 9.57 14.27 -16.62
C ASP A 98 8.71 13.93 -17.86
N THR A 99 9.31 13.99 -19.07
CA THR A 99 8.63 13.62 -20.32
C THR A 99 8.17 12.17 -20.33
N GLN A 100 8.97 11.25 -19.79
CA GLN A 100 8.60 9.84 -19.69
C GLN A 100 7.51 9.61 -18.65
N ALA A 101 7.52 10.35 -17.53
CA ALA A 101 6.48 10.29 -16.51
C ALA A 101 5.14 10.81 -17.04
N GLU A 102 5.13 11.93 -17.78
CA GLU A 102 3.93 12.45 -18.45
C GLU A 102 3.37 11.45 -19.49
N TYR A 103 4.25 10.83 -20.28
CA TYR A 103 3.88 9.78 -21.23
C TYR A 103 3.29 8.55 -20.53
N ALA A 104 3.94 8.07 -19.46
CA ALA A 104 3.48 6.95 -18.64
C ALA A 104 2.10 7.24 -18.02
N ALA A 105 1.89 8.45 -17.48
CA ALA A 105 0.60 8.87 -16.94
C ALA A 105 -0.52 8.82 -17.98
N ALA A 106 -0.24 9.25 -19.22
CA ALA A 106 -1.20 9.18 -20.31
C ALA A 106 -1.57 7.73 -20.67
N ILE A 107 -0.60 6.81 -20.70
CA ILE A 107 -0.84 5.38 -20.95
C ILE A 107 -1.69 4.78 -19.83
N VAL A 108 -1.32 5.02 -18.58
CA VAL A 108 -2.03 4.51 -17.40
C VAL A 108 -3.49 4.96 -17.44
N SER A 109 -3.75 6.27 -17.57
CA SER A 109 -5.12 6.78 -17.70
C SER A 109 -5.86 6.21 -18.92
N GLY A 110 -5.17 6.01 -20.06
CA GLY A 110 -5.76 5.41 -21.26
C GLY A 110 -6.23 3.97 -21.02
N ASN A 111 -5.37 3.15 -20.38
CA ASN A 111 -5.68 1.77 -20.03
C ASN A 111 -6.80 1.69 -18.99
N ILE A 112 -6.75 2.50 -17.93
CA ILE A 112 -7.81 2.54 -16.91
C ILE A 112 -9.16 2.91 -17.52
N ASN A 113 -9.20 3.90 -18.40
CA ASN A 113 -10.44 4.28 -19.08
C ASN A 113 -10.98 3.18 -20.01
N ARG A 114 -10.10 2.39 -20.63
CA ARG A 114 -10.50 1.20 -21.39
C ARG A 114 -11.15 0.16 -20.47
N PHE A 115 -10.58 -0.12 -19.30
CA PHE A 115 -11.15 -1.06 -18.34
C PHE A 115 -12.44 -0.57 -17.71
N ARG A 116 -12.57 0.73 -17.41
CA ARG A 116 -13.83 1.30 -16.91
C ARG A 116 -14.98 1.03 -17.87
N ARG A 117 -14.77 1.16 -19.19
CA ARG A 117 -15.78 0.83 -20.21
C ARG A 117 -16.11 -0.67 -20.27
N GLN A 118 -15.15 -1.54 -19.92
CA GLN A 118 -15.39 -2.98 -19.82
C GLN A 118 -16.09 -3.36 -18.51
N SER A 119 -15.88 -2.60 -17.43
CA SER A 119 -16.50 -2.83 -16.12
C SER A 119 -18.01 -2.58 -16.10
N THR A 120 -18.54 -1.88 -17.10
CA THR A 120 -19.99 -1.70 -17.33
C THR A 120 -20.61 -2.78 -18.21
N SER A 121 -19.85 -3.81 -18.59
CA SER A 121 -20.35 -4.96 -19.34
C SER A 121 -21.37 -5.76 -18.52
N GLU A 122 -22.39 -6.31 -19.16
CA GLU A 122 -23.37 -7.22 -18.53
C GLU A 122 -22.72 -8.54 -18.07
N ASP A 123 -21.58 -8.91 -18.68
CA ASP A 123 -20.76 -10.04 -18.25
C ASP A 123 -20.03 -9.72 -16.93
N ARG A 124 -20.54 -10.30 -15.84
CA ARG A 124 -20.01 -10.13 -14.48
C ARG A 124 -18.55 -10.54 -14.34
N ASN A 125 -18.10 -11.59 -15.04
CA ASN A 125 -16.71 -12.05 -14.95
C ASN A 125 -15.77 -11.06 -15.61
N ARG A 126 -16.13 -10.54 -16.79
CA ARG A 126 -15.36 -9.47 -17.44
C ARG A 126 -15.36 -8.18 -16.65
N ALA A 127 -16.48 -7.83 -16.01
CA ALA A 127 -16.57 -6.65 -15.18
C ALA A 127 -15.68 -6.75 -13.93
N TYR A 128 -15.61 -7.95 -13.33
CA TYR A 128 -14.72 -8.26 -12.21
C TYR A 128 -13.25 -8.18 -12.61
N GLU A 129 -12.84 -8.86 -13.68
CA GLU A 129 -11.46 -8.81 -14.19
C GLU A 129 -11.03 -7.38 -14.51
N ALA A 130 -11.90 -6.59 -15.15
CA ALA A 130 -11.62 -5.19 -15.45
C ALA A 130 -11.35 -4.34 -14.21
N ARG A 131 -12.02 -4.60 -13.08
CA ARG A 131 -11.75 -3.88 -11.81
C ARG A 131 -10.38 -4.23 -11.25
N GLN A 132 -10.04 -5.51 -11.20
CA GLN A 132 -8.71 -5.95 -10.77
C GLN A 132 -7.59 -5.34 -11.62
N ARG A 133 -7.80 -5.23 -12.94
CA ARG A 133 -6.84 -4.57 -13.84
C ARG A 133 -6.65 -3.09 -13.55
N ILE A 134 -7.67 -2.38 -13.06
CA ILE A 134 -7.52 -0.97 -12.67
C ILE A 134 -6.72 -0.87 -11.36
N GLU A 135 -7.01 -1.73 -10.39
CA GLU A 135 -6.31 -1.77 -9.09
C GLU A 135 -4.82 -2.03 -9.25
N ASP A 136 -4.42 -2.84 -10.24
CA ASP A 136 -3.02 -3.11 -10.57
C ASP A 136 -2.20 -1.84 -10.83
N TYR A 137 -2.84 -0.76 -11.29
CA TYR A 137 -2.17 0.52 -11.56
C TYR A 137 -1.99 1.40 -10.32
N ASN A 138 -2.59 1.09 -9.17
CA ASN A 138 -2.53 1.96 -7.98
C ASN A 138 -1.10 2.30 -7.56
N HIS A 139 -0.18 1.33 -7.54
CA HIS A 139 1.22 1.56 -7.16
C HIS A 139 1.98 2.44 -8.18
N VAL A 140 1.69 2.28 -9.48
CA VAL A 140 2.26 3.13 -10.55
C VAL A 140 1.74 4.55 -10.46
N ILE A 141 0.42 4.72 -10.24
CA ILE A 141 -0.20 6.03 -10.05
C ILE A 141 0.54 6.77 -8.95
N LEU A 142 0.63 6.19 -7.75
CA LEU A 142 1.28 6.84 -6.60
C LEU A 142 2.73 7.23 -6.87
N SER A 143 3.47 6.39 -7.60
CA SER A 143 4.87 6.64 -7.94
C SER A 143 5.04 7.74 -9.00
N LEU A 144 4.05 7.94 -9.88
CA LEU A 144 4.07 8.99 -10.89
C LEU A 144 3.66 10.36 -10.35
N LEU A 145 2.79 10.43 -9.33
CA LEU A 145 2.25 11.71 -8.84
C LEU A 145 3.31 12.77 -8.49
N PRO A 146 4.44 12.45 -7.82
CA PRO A 146 5.47 13.43 -7.49
C PRO A 146 6.24 13.95 -8.72
N LYS A 147 6.19 13.22 -9.84
CA LYS A 147 6.89 13.57 -11.10
C LYS A 147 6.07 14.42 -12.06
N LEU A 148 4.77 14.52 -11.81
CA LEU A 148 3.85 15.14 -12.76
C LEU A 148 3.56 16.61 -12.40
N PRO A 149 3.31 17.47 -13.41
CA PRO A 149 2.73 18.78 -13.17
C PRO A 149 1.41 18.67 -12.37
N PRO A 150 1.09 19.62 -11.46
CA PRO A 150 -0.04 19.49 -10.54
C PRO A 150 -1.38 19.14 -11.19
N THR A 151 -1.69 19.75 -12.34
CA THR A 151 -2.93 19.49 -13.09
C THR A 151 -2.98 18.07 -13.66
N GLN A 152 -1.85 17.54 -14.14
CA GLN A 152 -1.77 16.16 -14.64
C GLN A 152 -1.81 15.16 -13.48
N ALA A 153 -1.12 15.46 -12.38
CA ALA A 153 -1.15 14.64 -11.17
C ALA A 153 -2.57 14.51 -10.60
N ASP A 154 -3.32 15.61 -10.50
CA ASP A 154 -4.70 15.59 -10.02
C ASP A 154 -5.64 14.81 -10.94
N LYS A 155 -5.40 14.88 -12.25
CA LYS A 155 -6.13 14.07 -13.24
C LYS A 155 -5.82 12.59 -13.07
N LEU A 156 -4.55 12.21 -12.98
CA LEU A 156 -4.15 10.81 -12.79
C LEU A 156 -4.66 10.26 -11.45
N PHE A 157 -4.64 11.07 -10.38
CA PHE A 157 -5.16 10.64 -9.08
C PHE A 157 -6.67 10.33 -9.11
N SER A 158 -7.45 10.92 -10.02
CA SER A 158 -8.86 10.54 -10.22
C SER A 158 -9.05 9.11 -10.76
N ASP A 159 -7.97 8.51 -11.23
CA ASP A 159 -7.92 7.11 -11.65
C ASP A 159 -7.56 6.13 -10.53
N TYR A 160 -7.12 6.65 -9.38
CA TYR A 160 -6.75 5.86 -8.20
C TYR A 160 -7.98 5.21 -7.55
N ILE A 161 -7.90 3.91 -7.26
CA ILE A 161 -8.95 3.17 -6.56
C ILE A 161 -8.65 3.15 -5.06
N MET A 162 -9.57 3.68 -4.26
CA MET A 162 -9.45 3.74 -2.80
C MET A 162 -9.82 2.43 -2.09
N ILE A 163 -10.64 1.58 -2.71
CA ILE A 163 -11.12 0.35 -2.10
C ILE A 163 -11.26 -0.80 -3.07
N ASP A 164 -11.00 -2.00 -2.58
CA ASP A 164 -11.36 -3.24 -3.25
C ASP A 164 -12.81 -3.62 -2.92
N GLU A 165 -13.73 -3.27 -3.82
CA GLU A 165 -15.16 -3.57 -3.68
C GLU A 165 -15.50 -5.06 -3.77
N THR A 166 -14.52 -5.92 -4.04
CA THR A 166 -14.71 -7.38 -4.07
C THR A 166 -14.65 -8.00 -2.67
N LEU A 167 -14.11 -7.26 -1.71
CA LEU A 167 -13.96 -7.69 -0.32
C LEU A 167 -15.08 -7.13 0.57
N SER A 168 -15.35 -7.83 1.68
CA SER A 168 -16.31 -7.36 2.67
C SER A 168 -15.77 -6.16 3.44
N ASP A 169 -16.66 -5.31 3.97
CA ASP A 169 -16.27 -4.16 4.80
C ASP A 169 -15.60 -4.58 6.13
N GLU A 170 -15.71 -5.85 6.51
CA GLU A 170 -14.99 -6.47 7.65
C GLU A 170 -13.54 -6.86 7.31
N SER A 171 -13.19 -6.95 6.03
CA SER A 171 -11.84 -7.32 5.58
C SER A 171 -10.94 -6.10 5.53
N PHE A 172 -9.89 -6.08 6.36
CA PHE A 172 -8.88 -5.02 6.32
C PHE A 172 -8.25 -4.87 4.92
N HIS A 173 -8.08 -5.98 4.19
CA HIS A 173 -7.55 -5.98 2.82
C HIS A 173 -8.35 -5.10 1.86
N LYS A 174 -9.64 -4.85 2.14
CA LYS A 174 -10.46 -3.91 1.36
C LYS A 174 -9.86 -2.50 1.31
N TYR A 175 -9.17 -2.10 2.37
CA TYR A 175 -8.62 -0.76 2.58
C TYR A 175 -7.09 -0.70 2.38
N GLU A 176 -6.46 -1.77 1.87
CA GLU A 176 -5.04 -1.75 1.50
C GLU A 176 -4.66 -0.60 0.56
N PRO A 177 -5.50 -0.17 -0.41
CA PRO A 177 -5.17 1.02 -1.20
C PRO A 177 -5.07 2.29 -0.34
N VAL A 178 -5.99 2.50 0.60
CA VAL A 178 -5.90 3.64 1.54
C VAL A 178 -4.62 3.56 2.37
N GLU A 179 -4.28 2.37 2.89
CA GLU A 179 -3.03 2.16 3.62
C GLU A 179 -1.82 2.50 2.75
N LEU A 180 -1.77 1.99 1.52
CA LEU A 180 -0.69 2.24 0.57
C LEU A 180 -0.53 3.74 0.33
N LEU A 181 -1.63 4.45 0.05
CA LEU A 181 -1.65 5.89 -0.17
C LEU A 181 -1.08 6.68 1.01
N LEU A 182 -1.39 6.26 2.24
CA LEU A 182 -0.89 6.94 3.44
C LEU A 182 0.58 6.62 3.74
N ARG A 183 1.11 5.47 3.31
CA ARG A 183 2.49 5.05 3.60
C ARG A 183 3.54 5.57 2.62
N VAL A 184 3.16 6.08 1.46
CA VAL A 184 4.13 6.65 0.50
C VAL A 184 4.74 7.92 1.09
N VAL A 185 6.07 7.92 1.29
CA VAL A 185 6.82 9.00 1.94
C VAL A 185 6.78 10.30 1.12
N ASP A 186 7.10 10.23 -0.18
CA ASP A 186 7.29 11.41 -1.04
C ASP A 186 6.02 11.93 -1.73
N LEU A 187 4.85 11.61 -1.17
CA LEU A 187 3.58 12.06 -1.73
C LEU A 187 3.14 13.41 -1.15
N PRO A 188 2.64 14.37 -1.95
CA PRO A 188 2.04 15.57 -1.40
C PRO A 188 0.85 15.26 -0.47
N SER A 189 0.83 15.86 0.72
CA SER A 189 -0.18 15.60 1.76
C SER A 189 -1.62 15.77 1.28
N LYS A 190 -1.88 16.60 0.25
CA LYS A 190 -3.23 16.77 -0.33
C LYS A 190 -3.86 15.45 -0.78
N TYR A 191 -3.06 14.48 -1.26
CA TYR A 191 -3.58 13.18 -1.69
C TYR A 191 -3.90 12.27 -0.51
N ARG A 192 -3.07 12.31 0.54
CA ARG A 192 -3.31 11.59 1.80
C ARG A 192 -4.54 12.13 2.53
N LEU A 193 -4.74 13.45 2.51
CA LEU A 193 -5.96 14.09 3.03
C LEU A 193 -7.23 13.68 2.25
N ARG A 194 -7.14 13.37 0.95
CA ARG A 194 -8.28 12.80 0.21
C ARG A 194 -8.65 11.41 0.69
N ALA A 195 -7.67 10.59 1.09
CA ALA A 195 -7.90 9.28 1.68
C ALA A 195 -8.69 9.41 2.98
N ILE A 196 -8.26 10.31 3.86
CA ILE A 196 -8.92 10.63 5.12
C ILE A 196 -10.37 11.10 4.90
N ASN A 197 -10.57 12.09 4.02
CA ASN A 197 -11.91 12.59 3.71
C ASN A 197 -12.81 11.48 3.13
N TRP A 198 -12.24 10.56 2.35
CA TRP A 198 -12.96 9.40 1.84
C TRP A 198 -13.37 8.45 2.97
N MET A 199 -12.48 8.16 3.93
CA MET A 199 -12.78 7.35 5.10
C MET A 199 -13.95 7.94 5.91
N HIS A 200 -13.94 9.25 6.17
CA HIS A 200 -15.06 9.93 6.86
C HIS A 200 -16.37 9.81 6.09
N SER A 201 -16.32 10.09 4.78
CA SER A 201 -17.51 10.01 3.93
C SER A 201 -18.09 8.60 3.93
N ARG A 202 -17.23 7.57 3.85
CA ARG A 202 -17.65 6.17 3.88
C ARG A 202 -18.31 5.78 5.21
N ALA A 203 -17.74 6.21 6.33
CA ALA A 203 -18.32 5.97 7.65
C ALA A 203 -19.71 6.61 7.78
N GLU A 204 -19.85 7.85 7.30
CA GLU A 204 -21.12 8.56 7.30
C GLU A 204 -22.15 7.89 6.39
N ASP A 205 -21.76 7.43 5.19
CA ASP A 205 -22.62 6.68 4.29
C ASP A 205 -23.15 5.40 4.96
N LEU A 206 -22.27 4.60 5.58
CA LEU A 206 -22.65 3.39 6.30
C LEU A 206 -23.61 3.68 7.46
N ARG A 207 -23.40 4.80 8.17
CA ARG A 207 -24.26 5.26 9.27
C ARG A 207 -25.64 5.67 8.77
N ILE A 208 -25.72 6.49 7.71
CA ILE A 208 -26.99 6.94 7.11
C ILE A 208 -27.77 5.75 6.54
N GLU A 209 -27.07 4.79 5.94
CA GLU A 209 -27.66 3.56 5.40
C GLU A 209 -28.13 2.57 6.48
N GLY A 210 -27.84 2.83 7.76
CA GLY A 210 -28.21 1.96 8.88
C GLY A 210 -27.47 0.62 8.91
N LYS A 211 -26.29 0.55 8.28
CA LYS A 211 -25.45 -0.65 8.17
C LYS A 211 -24.50 -0.76 9.37
N GLU A 212 -25.07 -0.93 10.55
CA GLU A 212 -24.30 -0.89 11.81
C GLU A 212 -23.18 -1.93 11.85
N LYS A 213 -23.41 -3.15 11.34
CA LYS A 213 -22.40 -4.20 11.37
C LYS A 213 -21.20 -3.87 10.48
N GLU A 214 -21.47 -3.39 9.26
CA GLU A 214 -20.47 -2.96 8.30
C GLU A 214 -19.73 -1.71 8.79
N LEU A 215 -20.44 -0.77 9.42
CA LEU A 215 -19.84 0.41 10.05
C LEU A 215 -18.83 -0.01 11.12
N GLN A 216 -19.17 -0.94 12.00
CA GLN A 216 -18.23 -1.45 13.00
C GLN A 216 -17.02 -2.16 12.36
N GLY A 217 -17.23 -2.94 11.30
CA GLY A 217 -16.14 -3.57 10.53
C GLY A 217 -15.20 -2.55 9.86
N PHE A 218 -15.78 -1.52 9.24
CA PHE A 218 -15.08 -0.40 8.64
C PHE A 218 -14.26 0.36 9.69
N LEU A 219 -14.88 0.70 10.82
CA LEU A 219 -14.26 1.44 11.91
C LEU A 219 -13.08 0.67 12.51
N ASN A 220 -13.19 -0.65 12.71
CA ASN A 220 -12.08 -1.50 13.13
C ASN A 220 -10.95 -1.50 12.11
N SER A 221 -11.27 -1.51 10.81
CA SER A 221 -10.27 -1.44 9.75
C SER A 221 -9.61 -0.05 9.70
N TYR A 222 -10.38 1.01 9.97
CA TYR A 222 -9.86 2.37 10.01
C TYR A 222 -8.89 2.56 11.19
N GLU A 223 -9.27 2.07 12.37
CA GLU A 223 -8.40 2.04 13.55
C GLU A 223 -7.06 1.36 13.25
N ARG A 224 -7.09 0.18 12.60
CA ARG A 224 -5.88 -0.56 12.20
C ARG A 224 -5.03 0.18 11.17
N LEU A 225 -5.67 0.97 10.31
CA LEU A 225 -4.98 1.77 9.30
C LEU A 225 -4.28 2.99 9.92
N LEU A 226 -4.86 3.63 10.94
CA LEU A 226 -4.15 4.67 11.70
C LEU A 226 -2.95 4.10 12.49
N ASP A 227 -3.06 2.86 12.94
CA ASP A 227 -1.94 2.16 13.57
C ASP A 227 -0.83 1.82 12.56
N SER A 228 -1.17 1.35 11.35
CA SER A 228 -0.17 0.97 10.35
C SER A 228 0.67 2.15 9.84
N ILE A 229 0.13 3.37 9.85
CA ILE A 229 0.87 4.59 9.50
C ILE A 229 1.75 5.10 10.64
N SER A 230 1.62 4.52 11.84
CA SER A 230 2.39 4.85 13.04
C SER A 230 3.75 4.14 13.13
N PHE A 231 4.19 3.48 12.04
CA PHE A 231 5.46 2.74 11.97
C PHE A 231 6.59 3.51 11.26
N THR A 232 6.35 4.72 10.76
CA THR A 232 7.37 5.58 10.12
C THR A 232 7.90 6.62 11.10
N ASP A 233 9.17 7.05 10.98
CA ASP A 233 9.76 8.02 11.93
C ASP A 233 8.97 9.34 12.02
N ASP A 234 8.37 9.76 10.90
CA ASP A 234 7.51 10.93 10.77
C ASP A 234 6.06 10.56 10.40
N LEU A 235 5.11 11.42 10.79
CA LEU A 235 3.72 11.28 10.37
C LEU A 235 3.58 11.53 8.86
N PRO A 236 2.87 10.66 8.12
CA PRO A 236 2.64 10.90 6.70
C PRO A 236 1.66 12.05 6.45
N ILE A 237 0.85 12.43 7.43
CA ILE A 237 -0.12 13.52 7.31
C ILE A 237 0.24 14.63 8.30
N PRO A 238 -0.23 15.88 8.06
CA PRO A 238 -0.08 16.94 9.05
C PRO A 238 -0.61 16.48 10.41
N GLN A 239 0.10 16.83 11.49
CA GLN A 239 -0.24 16.42 12.85
C GLN A 239 -1.70 16.78 13.22
N GLU A 240 -2.17 17.96 12.83
CA GLU A 240 -3.55 18.38 13.04
C GLU A 240 -4.56 17.43 12.39
N ALA A 241 -4.29 16.95 11.16
CA ALA A 241 -5.14 15.98 10.51
C ALA A 241 -5.13 14.64 11.26
N PHE A 242 -3.95 14.17 11.69
CA PHE A 242 -3.84 12.95 12.49
C PHE A 242 -4.60 13.03 13.81
N GLU A 243 -4.49 14.15 14.52
CA GLU A 243 -5.19 14.41 15.77
C GLU A 243 -6.71 14.46 15.58
N ASN A 244 -7.18 15.04 14.47
CA ASN A 244 -8.59 15.01 14.09
C ASN A 244 -9.07 13.58 13.82
N GLU A 245 -8.25 12.72 13.22
CA GLU A 245 -8.62 11.32 12.98
C GLU A 245 -8.76 10.51 14.26
N VAL A 246 -7.82 10.70 15.20
CA VAL A 246 -7.93 10.05 16.52
C VAL A 246 -9.15 10.57 17.27
N SER A 247 -9.43 11.88 17.21
CA SER A 247 -10.62 12.49 17.82
C SER A 247 -11.91 11.95 17.20
N TYR A 248 -11.94 11.79 15.89
CA TYR A 248 -13.07 11.23 15.15
C TYR A 248 -13.34 9.79 15.60
N LEU A 249 -12.32 8.95 15.65
CA LEU A 249 -12.46 7.58 16.15
C LEU A 249 -12.93 7.56 17.60
N LEU A 250 -12.38 8.39 18.48
CA LEU A 250 -12.79 8.48 19.89
C LEU A 250 -14.27 8.86 20.07
N GLY A 251 -14.76 9.76 19.21
CA GLY A 251 -16.16 10.22 19.23
C GLY A 251 -17.14 9.24 18.59
N THR A 252 -16.65 8.35 17.73
CA THR A 252 -17.49 7.40 16.96
C THR A 252 -17.45 5.98 17.54
N PHE A 253 -16.33 5.58 18.16
CA PHE A 253 -16.18 4.32 18.88
C PHE A 253 -16.68 4.42 20.32
N ASP A 254 -17.60 3.53 20.69
CA ASP A 254 -17.94 3.29 22.10
C ASP A 254 -17.26 2.03 22.67
N ARG A 255 -16.47 1.33 21.85
CA ARG A 255 -15.68 0.16 22.24
C ARG A 255 -14.23 0.52 22.52
N SER A 256 -13.54 -0.37 23.23
CA SER A 256 -12.09 -0.27 23.46
C SER A 256 -11.32 -0.32 22.13
N PHE A 257 -10.29 0.50 22.01
CA PHE A 257 -9.26 0.32 20.98
C PHE A 257 -8.60 -1.06 21.14
N SER A 258 -8.21 -1.65 20.03
CA SER A 258 -7.54 -2.94 19.94
C SER A 258 -6.19 -2.96 20.64
N ASP A 259 -5.83 -4.11 21.23
CA ASP A 259 -4.58 -4.35 21.97
C ASP A 259 -3.31 -4.22 21.09
N GLY A 260 -3.45 -3.97 19.78
CA GLY A 260 -2.35 -3.85 18.81
C GLY A 260 -1.85 -2.43 18.56
N TRP A 261 -2.53 -1.40 19.07
CA TRP A 261 -2.15 0.00 18.84
C TRP A 261 -0.74 0.31 19.37
N ASN A 262 0.13 0.85 18.52
CA ASN A 262 1.42 1.44 18.88
C ASN A 262 1.19 2.76 19.63
N THR A 263 0.65 2.61 20.84
CA THR A 263 0.07 3.73 21.57
C THR A 263 1.15 4.71 21.99
N HIS A 264 2.38 4.26 22.23
CA HIS A 264 3.51 5.16 22.48
C HIS A 264 3.74 6.11 21.29
N TYR A 265 3.75 5.58 20.07
CA TYR A 265 3.89 6.40 18.87
C TYR A 265 2.70 7.33 18.67
N ILE A 266 1.47 6.83 18.83
CA ILE A 266 0.28 7.66 18.62
C ILE A 266 0.26 8.82 19.63
N LEU A 267 0.51 8.54 20.91
CA LEU A 267 0.47 9.52 21.99
C LEU A 267 1.51 10.65 21.84
N LYS A 268 2.69 10.41 21.24
CA LYS A 268 3.68 11.48 21.00
C LYS A 268 3.22 12.52 19.98
N HIS A 269 2.21 12.19 19.17
CA HIS A 269 1.70 13.03 18.10
C HIS A 269 0.38 13.73 18.43
N LEU A 270 -0.17 13.53 19.63
CA LEU A 270 -1.43 14.13 20.04
C LEU A 270 -1.23 15.33 20.96
N GLY A 271 -2.05 16.36 20.74
CA GLY A 271 -2.27 17.42 21.71
C GLY A 271 -2.85 16.87 23.02
N ARG A 272 -2.68 17.65 24.10
CA ARG A 272 -3.01 17.24 25.48
C ARG A 272 -4.44 16.70 25.62
N ASP A 273 -5.42 17.37 25.02
CA ASP A 273 -6.84 17.04 25.22
C ASP A 273 -7.23 15.72 24.52
N VAL A 274 -6.80 15.53 23.28
CA VAL A 274 -7.05 14.29 22.53
C VAL A 274 -6.25 13.12 23.11
N LYS A 275 -5.00 13.39 23.53
CA LYS A 275 -4.17 12.44 24.26
C LYS A 275 -4.84 11.98 25.55
N HIS A 276 -5.36 12.92 26.34
CA HIS A 276 -6.09 12.64 27.58
C HIS A 276 -7.33 11.79 27.32
N ALA A 277 -8.16 12.17 26.35
CA ALA A 277 -9.37 11.42 25.99
C ALA A 277 -9.04 9.98 25.54
N LEU A 278 -7.98 9.80 24.76
CA LEU A 278 -7.53 8.49 24.32
C LEU A 278 -7.04 7.62 25.47
N VAL A 279 -6.13 8.15 26.29
CA VAL A 279 -5.59 7.44 27.46
C VAL A 279 -6.71 7.04 28.40
N ARG A 280 -7.63 7.97 28.68
CA ARG A 280 -8.80 7.71 29.51
C ARG A 280 -9.65 6.57 28.96
N ARG A 281 -9.96 6.57 27.66
CA ARG A 281 -10.73 5.49 27.02
C ARG A 281 -10.01 4.14 27.11
N ILE A 282 -8.71 4.09 26.83
CA ILE A 282 -7.93 2.84 26.87
C ILE A 282 -7.89 2.27 28.30
N ILE A 283 -7.48 3.09 29.27
CA ILE A 283 -7.26 2.63 30.65
C ILE A 283 -8.57 2.23 31.33
N LEU A 284 -9.61 3.06 31.23
CA LEU A 284 -10.89 2.78 31.89
C LEU A 284 -11.63 1.58 31.26
N ASN A 285 -11.34 1.25 29.99
CA ASN A 285 -11.84 0.05 29.36
C ASN A 285 -10.93 -1.18 29.53
N GLY A 286 -9.91 -1.10 30.39
CA GLY A 286 -9.07 -2.23 30.76
C GLY A 286 -7.83 -2.45 29.87
N GLY A 287 -7.60 -1.64 28.83
CA GLY A 287 -6.40 -1.70 27.99
C GLY A 287 -5.13 -1.25 28.73
N ASN A 288 -3.95 -1.60 28.22
CA ASN A 288 -2.67 -1.32 28.88
C ASN A 288 -1.79 -0.39 28.04
N LEU A 289 -1.00 0.46 28.69
CA LEU A 289 -0.07 1.38 28.03
C LEU A 289 1.39 1.10 28.45
N HIS A 290 2.33 1.29 27.52
CA HIS A 290 3.74 0.97 27.76
C HIS A 290 4.44 1.93 28.76
N ASP A 291 3.80 3.04 29.15
CA ASP A 291 4.35 4.01 30.11
C ASP A 291 3.27 4.66 31.00
N GLU A 292 2.45 3.84 31.65
CA GLU A 292 1.35 4.30 32.52
C GLU A 292 1.83 5.22 33.67
N LYS A 293 3.06 5.03 34.15
CA LYS A 293 3.62 5.85 35.25
C LYS A 293 3.82 7.32 34.85
N SER A 294 4.28 7.58 33.64
CA SER A 294 4.44 8.96 33.15
C SER A 294 3.11 9.71 33.07
N LEU A 295 2.02 9.00 32.72
CA LEU A 295 0.69 9.56 32.51
C LEU A 295 0.03 10.04 33.81
N VAL A 296 0.38 9.46 34.96
CA VAL A 296 -0.11 9.91 36.27
C VAL A 296 0.26 11.37 36.55
N LYS A 297 1.48 11.76 36.16
CA LYS A 297 1.95 13.13 36.35
C LYS A 297 1.40 14.06 35.26
N GLU A 298 1.23 13.55 34.05
CA GLU A 298 0.73 14.34 32.92
C GLU A 298 -0.75 14.72 33.06
N PHE A 299 -1.55 13.85 33.70
CA PHE A 299 -3.00 14.01 33.92
C PHE A 299 -3.38 13.97 35.40
N GLU A 300 -2.57 14.59 36.27
CA GLU A 300 -2.76 14.57 37.73
C GLU A 300 -4.12 15.14 38.18
N GLU A 301 -4.75 15.96 37.35
CA GLU A 301 -6.07 16.53 37.60
C GLU A 301 -7.23 15.53 37.42
N ASP A 302 -7.06 14.47 36.63
CA ASP A 302 -8.09 13.44 36.42
C ASP A 302 -7.92 12.32 37.44
N GLN A 303 -8.53 12.51 38.62
CA GLN A 303 -8.41 11.59 39.75
C GLN A 303 -8.89 10.18 39.41
N GLU A 304 -9.95 10.03 38.61
CA GLU A 304 -10.46 8.71 38.24
C GLU A 304 -9.47 7.96 37.35
N LEU A 305 -8.89 8.66 36.37
CA LEU A 305 -7.84 8.08 35.52
C LEU A 305 -6.59 7.71 36.34
N VAL A 306 -6.16 8.60 37.23
CA VAL A 306 -5.00 8.38 38.10
C VAL A 306 -5.21 7.17 39.01
N GLU A 307 -6.38 7.03 39.63
CA GLU A 307 -6.74 5.87 40.46
C GLU A 307 -6.76 4.57 39.65
N ALA A 308 -7.31 4.60 38.44
CA ALA A 308 -7.34 3.44 37.55
C ALA A 308 -5.93 2.99 37.15
N ILE A 309 -5.05 3.93 36.81
CA ILE A 309 -3.64 3.65 36.50
C ILE A 309 -2.92 3.08 37.73
N GLN A 310 -3.07 3.69 38.91
CA GLN A 310 -2.41 3.22 40.13
C GLN A 310 -2.86 1.81 40.54
N THR A 311 -4.15 1.51 40.34
CA THR A 311 -4.69 0.17 40.56
C THR A 311 -4.05 -0.85 39.63
N LYS A 312 -3.98 -0.55 38.32
CA LYS A 312 -3.30 -1.40 37.31
C LYS A 312 -1.84 -1.65 37.65
N LEU A 313 -1.09 -0.61 38.00
CA LEU A 313 0.32 -0.72 38.39
C LEU A 313 0.49 -1.62 39.62
N THR A 314 -0.38 -1.49 40.62
CA THR A 314 -0.36 -2.31 41.83
C THR A 314 -0.66 -3.78 41.52
N GLU A 315 -1.65 -4.05 40.67
CA GLU A 315 -1.96 -5.41 40.21
C GLU A 315 -0.80 -6.03 39.43
N GLN A 316 -0.16 -5.26 38.56
CA GLN A 316 0.99 -5.71 37.79
C GLN A 316 2.18 -6.04 38.70
N GLU A 317 2.47 -5.19 39.69
CA GLU A 317 3.51 -5.46 40.70
C GLU A 317 3.21 -6.72 41.51
N ALA A 318 1.96 -6.93 41.91
CA ALA A 318 1.54 -8.15 42.62
C ALA A 318 1.72 -9.41 41.75
N ARG A 319 1.34 -9.35 40.46
CA ARG A 319 1.57 -10.45 39.51
C ARG A 319 3.06 -10.73 39.33
N ASN A 320 3.88 -9.70 39.13
CA ASN A 320 5.33 -9.85 38.96
C ASN A 320 5.99 -10.49 40.18
N ARG A 321 5.59 -10.11 41.40
CA ARG A 321 6.05 -10.76 42.63
C ARG A 321 5.65 -12.24 42.69
N SER A 322 4.40 -12.56 42.36
CA SER A 322 3.93 -13.95 42.32
C SER A 322 4.69 -14.81 41.29
N TRP A 323 4.97 -14.25 40.12
CA TRP A 323 5.77 -14.93 39.09
C TRP A 323 7.22 -15.14 39.53
N ALA A 324 7.86 -14.14 40.13
CA ALA A 324 9.22 -14.27 40.67
C ALA A 324 9.30 -15.33 41.79
N GLU A 325 8.29 -15.39 42.66
CA GLU A 325 8.19 -16.41 43.70
C GLU A 325 8.10 -17.82 43.09
N ARG A 326 7.28 -18.02 42.05
CA ARG A 326 7.16 -19.31 41.35
C ARG A 326 8.46 -19.71 40.65
N GLN A 327 9.10 -18.79 39.93
CA GLN A 327 10.39 -19.09 39.30
C GLN A 327 11.45 -19.47 40.33
N ARG A 328 11.48 -18.81 41.49
CA ARG A 328 12.39 -19.16 42.57
C ARG A 328 12.11 -20.55 43.12
N GLN A 329 10.83 -20.90 43.34
CA GLN A 329 10.44 -22.24 43.79
C GLN A 329 10.77 -23.32 42.76
N GLU A 330 10.58 -23.05 41.48
CA GLU A 330 10.96 -23.96 40.38
C GLU A 330 12.48 -24.19 40.37
N GLN A 331 13.29 -23.11 40.47
CA GLN A 331 14.75 -23.21 40.52
C GLN A 331 15.24 -23.95 41.78
N GLU A 332 14.64 -23.71 42.94
CA GLU A 332 14.97 -24.43 44.19
C GLU A 332 14.60 -25.92 44.08
N THR A 333 13.49 -26.24 43.41
CA THR A 333 13.05 -27.62 43.17
C THR A 333 13.97 -28.34 42.17
N GLU A 334 14.34 -27.68 41.07
CA GLU A 334 15.26 -28.22 40.06
C GLU A 334 16.66 -28.46 40.65
N ALA A 335 17.16 -27.50 41.45
CA ALA A 335 18.41 -27.66 42.19
C ALA A 335 18.35 -28.82 43.20
N ALA A 336 17.23 -29.00 43.90
CA ALA A 336 17.04 -30.12 44.83
C ALA A 336 16.97 -31.47 44.11
N ILE A 337 16.38 -31.54 42.91
CA ILE A 337 16.36 -32.75 42.06
C ILE A 337 17.78 -33.08 41.58
N LEU A 338 18.52 -32.10 41.05
CA LEU A 338 19.90 -32.28 40.60
C LEU A 338 20.83 -32.75 41.73
N GLN A 339 20.69 -32.18 42.93
CA GLN A 339 21.44 -32.64 44.11
C GLN A 339 21.09 -34.08 44.52
N ARG A 340 19.83 -34.50 44.37
CA ARG A 340 19.41 -35.89 44.64
C ARG A 340 19.94 -36.87 43.59
N MET A 341 20.03 -36.47 42.32
CA MET A 341 20.62 -37.29 41.26
C MET A 341 22.13 -37.46 41.48
N ASN A 342 22.85 -36.38 41.79
CA ASN A 342 24.29 -36.45 42.09
C ASN A 342 24.61 -37.24 43.37
N LYS A 343 23.69 -37.33 44.34
CA LYS A 343 23.85 -38.19 45.53
C LYS A 343 23.55 -39.67 45.28
N LYS A 344 22.87 -40.02 44.18
CA LYS A 344 22.58 -41.41 43.79
C LYS A 344 23.68 -42.06 42.95
N GLU A 345 24.70 -41.31 42.55
CA GLU A 345 25.97 -41.86 42.07
C GLU A 345 27.03 -41.65 43.15
N PRO A 346 27.24 -42.66 44.02
CA PRO A 346 28.44 -43.46 43.81
C PRO A 346 28.26 -44.93 44.23
N SER A 347 28.40 -45.85 43.27
CA SER A 347 29.16 -47.10 43.42
C SER A 347 28.93 -48.01 42.21
N ALA A 348 29.78 -47.87 41.21
CA ALA A 348 30.17 -48.98 40.34
C ALA A 348 31.67 -48.86 40.08
N SER A 349 32.46 -49.27 41.06
CA SER A 349 33.86 -49.69 40.90
C SER A 349 34.14 -50.74 41.95
#